data_AF-E9HVA9-F1
#
_entry.id   AF-E9HVA9-F1
#
_cell.length_a   1.000
_cell.length_b   1.000
_cell.length_c   1.000
_cell.angle_alpha   90.00
_cell.angle_beta   90.00
_cell.angle_gamma   90.00
#
_symmetry.space_group_name_H-M   'P 1'
#
loop_
_entity.id
_entity.type
_entity.pdbx_description
1 polymer ?
#
loop_
_entity_poly.entity_id
_entity_poly.type
_entity_poly.pdbx_seq_one_letter_code
_entity_poly.pdbx_strand_id
1 'polypeptide(L)'
;MFNDACLSRNKLIHEAKSTFLVSRINENLEKKSLFKVVDSFLIKKPQLALPNHDSLPELAERFSAFFTEKVNNIRVALEVLACNVVRDFAPYRGNSFSVFKPVSVSEILVLIKSCPC
;
A
#
# COMPACT_ATOMS: atom_id res chain seq x y z
N MET A 1 -27.75 30.32 14.01
CA MET A 1 -28.46 29.09 14.44
C MET A 1 -27.82 27.78 13.99
N PHE A 2 -27.47 27.54 12.71
CA PHE A 2 -26.83 26.26 12.31
C PHE A 2 -25.35 26.15 12.74
N ASN A 3 -24.60 27.26 12.73
CA ASN A 3 -23.20 27.29 13.17
C ASN A 3 -23.03 27.10 14.68
N ASP A 4 -23.92 27.67 15.50
CA ASP A 4 -23.81 27.63 16.96
C ASP A 4 -23.98 26.20 17.51
N ALA A 5 -24.88 25.42 16.91
CA ALA A 5 -25.08 24.02 17.23
C ALA A 5 -23.86 23.15 16.86
N CYS A 6 -23.26 23.40 15.69
CA CYS A 6 -22.03 22.73 15.27
C CYS A 6 -20.84 23.05 16.17
N LEU A 7 -20.68 24.31 16.57
CA LEU A 7 -19.62 24.74 17.48
C LEU A 7 -19.80 24.13 18.87
N SER A 8 -21.02 24.15 19.41
CA SER A 8 -21.35 23.53 20.69
C SER A 8 -21.08 22.03 20.69
N ARG A 9 -21.52 21.31 19.65
CA ARG A 9 -21.24 19.88 19.48
C ARG A 9 -19.74 19.61 19.41
N ASN A 10 -19.00 20.38 18.60
CA ASN A 10 -17.56 20.19 18.45
C ASN A 10 -16.83 20.47 19.77
N LYS A 11 -17.28 21.45 20.56
CA LYS A 11 -16.78 21.73 21.91
C LYS A 11 -17.00 20.56 22.85
N LEU A 12 -18.23 20.02 22.91
CA LEU A 12 -18.54 18.85 23.74
C LEU A 12 -17.73 17.62 23.35
N ILE A 13 -17.56 17.36 22.05
CA ILE A 13 -16.72 16.27 21.56
C ILE A 13 -15.25 16.49 21.96
N HIS A 14 -14.76 17.72 21.84
CA HIS A 14 -13.40 18.08 22.21
C HIS A 14 -13.16 17.90 23.71
N GLU A 15 -14.06 18.41 24.55
CA GLU A 15 -13.99 18.25 26.01
C GLU A 15 -14.03 16.77 26.40
N ALA A 16 -14.98 16.00 25.87
CA ALA A 16 -15.08 14.57 26.15
C ALA A 16 -13.80 13.79 25.77
N LYS A 17 -13.23 14.08 24.60
CA LYS A 17 -11.96 13.48 24.16
C LYS A 17 -10.80 13.88 25.06
N SER A 18 -10.71 15.17 25.42
CA SER A 18 -9.66 15.69 26.29
C SER A 18 -9.72 15.04 27.67
N THR A 19 -10.90 15.03 28.31
CA THR A 19 -11.10 14.39 29.62
C THR A 19 -10.76 12.90 29.59
N PHE A 20 -11.19 12.19 28.54
CA PHE A 20 -10.87 10.76 28.37
C PHE A 20 -9.35 10.52 28.29
N LEU A 21 -8.63 11.30 27.46
CA LEU A 21 -7.18 11.17 27.30
C LEU A 21 -6.44 11.51 28.60
N VAL A 22 -6.84 12.58 29.28
CA VAL A 22 -6.26 12.98 30.57
C VAL A 22 -6.45 11.89 31.62
N SER A 23 -7.65 11.32 31.74
CA SER A 23 -7.90 10.17 32.62
C SER A 23 -6.96 9.01 32.29
N ARG A 24 -6.84 8.67 31.01
CA ARG A 24 -6.00 7.55 30.56
C ARG A 24 -4.52 7.76 30.85
N ILE A 25 -4.03 9.00 30.73
CA ILE A 25 -2.65 9.36 31.08
C ILE A 25 -2.45 9.26 32.60
N ASN A 26 -3.38 9.79 33.40
CA ASN A 26 -3.32 9.74 34.86
C ASN A 26 -3.40 8.31 35.41
N GLU A 27 -4.18 7.42 34.77
CA GLU A 27 -4.24 5.99 35.09
C GLU A 27 -2.93 5.24 34.77
N ASN A 28 -2.08 5.78 33.89
CA ASN A 28 -0.90 5.13 33.33
C ASN A 28 0.37 5.99 33.53
N LEU A 29 0.50 6.60 34.72
CA LEU A 29 1.65 7.44 35.09
C LEU A 29 3.00 6.69 35.08
N GLU A 30 2.96 5.35 35.14
CA GLU A 30 4.14 4.51 34.99
C GLU A 30 4.68 4.56 33.55
N LYS A 31 5.96 4.93 33.39
CA LYS A 31 6.59 5.23 32.08
C LYS A 31 6.30 4.18 31.00
N LYS A 32 6.35 2.89 31.34
CA LYS A 32 6.12 1.78 30.38
C LYS A 32 4.64 1.62 29.98
N SER A 33 3.70 1.94 30.88
CA SER A 33 2.26 1.82 30.62
C SER A 33 1.75 2.93 29.72
N LEU A 34 2.32 4.14 29.85
CA LEU A 34 2.02 5.28 28.99
C LEU A 34 2.34 4.99 27.51
N PHE A 35 3.48 4.35 27.22
CA PHE A 35 3.83 3.96 25.84
C PHE A 35 2.82 2.98 25.25
N LYS A 36 2.29 2.03 26.03
CA LYS A 36 1.22 1.13 25.54
C LYS A 36 -0.06 1.88 25.21
N VAL A 37 -0.39 2.92 25.99
CA VAL A 37 -1.52 3.81 25.71
C VAL A 37 -1.29 4.59 24.42
N VAL A 38 -0.10 5.16 24.22
CA VAL A 38 0.28 5.86 22.97
C VAL A 38 0.23 4.92 21.77
N ASP A 39 0.78 3.71 21.89
CA ASP A 39 0.77 2.70 20.84
C ASP A 39 -0.66 2.31 20.43
N SER A 40 -1.63 2.33 21.35
CA SER A 40 -3.03 2.06 21.02
C SER A 40 -3.67 3.11 20.08
N PHE A 41 -3.12 4.34 20.06
CA PHE A 41 -3.56 5.41 19.16
C PHE A 41 -2.81 5.39 17.83
N LEU A 42 -1.50 5.09 17.86
CA LEU A 42 -0.62 5.11 16.69
C LEU A 42 -0.77 3.84 15.85
N ILE A 43 -0.91 2.70 16.51
CA ILE A 43 -1.03 1.38 15.88
C ILE A 43 -2.47 0.94 16.09
N LYS A 44 -3.38 1.45 15.26
CA LYS A 44 -4.59 0.68 14.95
C LYS A 44 -4.10 -0.60 14.29
N LYS A 45 -3.81 -1.65 15.08
CA LYS A 45 -3.69 -2.99 14.54
C LYS A 45 -4.97 -3.16 13.72
N PRO A 46 -4.89 -3.31 12.39
CA PRO A 46 -6.08 -3.63 11.63
C PRO A 46 -6.58 -4.90 12.30
N GLN A 47 -7.70 -4.81 13.01
CA GLN A 47 -8.41 -6.03 13.33
C GLN A 47 -8.63 -6.67 11.98
N LEU A 48 -8.19 -7.93 11.86
CA LEU A 48 -8.39 -8.70 10.65
C LEU A 48 -9.90 -8.86 10.53
N ALA A 49 -10.55 -7.86 9.96
CA ALA A 49 -11.98 -7.78 9.81
C ALA A 49 -12.32 -8.63 8.60
N LEU A 50 -12.41 -9.93 8.84
CA LEU A 50 -13.01 -10.82 7.88
C LEU A 50 -14.47 -10.39 7.69
N PRO A 51 -15.02 -10.50 6.47
CA PRO A 51 -16.45 -10.35 6.27
C PRO A 51 -17.23 -11.24 7.24
N ASN A 52 -18.39 -10.76 7.70
CA ASN A 52 -19.34 -11.64 8.39
C ASN A 52 -19.64 -12.83 7.48
N HIS A 53 -19.56 -14.03 8.06
CA HIS A 53 -19.74 -15.29 7.35
C HIS A 53 -20.40 -16.30 8.30
N ASP A 54 -21.28 -17.12 7.74
CA ASP A 54 -22.00 -18.15 8.48
C ASP A 54 -21.28 -19.49 8.43
N SER A 55 -20.30 -19.64 7.52
CA SER A 55 -19.45 -20.84 7.43
C SER A 55 -18.06 -20.52 6.86
N LEU A 56 -17.04 -21.21 7.38
CA LEU A 56 -15.66 -21.06 6.88
C LEU A 56 -15.49 -21.48 5.40
N PRO A 57 -16.14 -22.54 4.89
CA PRO A 57 -16.06 -22.88 3.47
C PRO A 57 -16.62 -21.77 2.57
N GLU A 58 -17.76 -21.18 2.93
CA GLU A 58 -18.35 -20.07 2.16
C GLU A 58 -17.44 -18.84 2.12
N LEU A 59 -16.81 -18.50 3.26
CA LEU A 59 -15.82 -17.43 3.31
C LEU A 59 -14.62 -17.72 2.39
N ALA A 60 -14.10 -18.95 2.40
CA ALA A 60 -12.97 -19.34 1.58
C ALA A 60 -13.31 -19.25 0.07
N GLU A 61 -14.49 -19.70 -0.33
CA GLU A 61 -14.97 -19.59 -1.70
C GLU A 61 -15.14 -18.13 -2.13
N ARG A 62 -15.75 -17.29 -1.29
CA ARG A 62 -15.89 -15.84 -1.57
C ARG A 62 -14.56 -15.14 -1.67
N PHE A 63 -13.62 -15.48 -0.80
CA PHE A 63 -12.26 -14.94 -0.85
C PHE A 63 -11.59 -15.35 -2.16
N SER A 64 -11.62 -16.64 -2.51
CA SER A 64 -11.07 -17.17 -3.76
C SER A 64 -11.66 -16.48 -4.99
N ALA A 65 -12.99 -16.37 -5.05
CA ALA A 65 -13.70 -15.72 -6.15
C ALA A 65 -13.30 -14.24 -6.29
N PHE A 66 -13.29 -13.50 -5.19
CA PHE A 66 -12.92 -12.08 -5.18
C PHE A 66 -11.50 -11.85 -5.73
N PHE A 67 -10.51 -12.62 -5.27
CA PHE A 67 -9.14 -12.43 -5.72
C PHE A 67 -8.93 -12.90 -7.17
N THR A 68 -9.62 -13.97 -7.59
CA THR A 68 -9.59 -14.43 -8.98
C THR A 68 -10.16 -13.37 -9.92
N GLU A 69 -11.32 -12.81 -9.58
CA GLU A 69 -11.95 -11.73 -10.35
C GLU A 69 -11.05 -10.49 -10.40
N LYS A 70 -10.49 -10.09 -9.25
CA LYS A 70 -9.59 -8.93 -9.18
C LYS A 70 -8.35 -9.10 -10.06
N VAL A 71 -7.73 -10.27 -10.05
CA VAL A 71 -6.56 -10.57 -10.89
C VAL A 71 -6.94 -10.50 -12.37
N ASN A 72 -8.09 -11.06 -12.76
CA ASN A 72 -8.55 -11.02 -14.14
C ASN A 72 -8.84 -9.58 -14.59
N ASN A 73 -9.51 -8.78 -13.77
CA ASN A 73 -9.78 -7.38 -14.06
C ASN A 73 -8.49 -6.57 -14.26
N ILE A 74 -7.48 -6.80 -13.42
CA ILE A 74 -6.16 -6.17 -13.57
C ILE A 74 -5.51 -6.56 -14.90
N ARG A 75 -5.51 -7.85 -15.26
CA ARG A 75 -4.94 -8.32 -16.53
C ARG A 75 -5.64 -7.67 -17.73
N VAL A 76 -6.97 -7.66 -17.74
CA VAL A 76 -7.76 -7.03 -18.80
C VAL A 76 -7.45 -5.53 -18.90
N ALA A 77 -7.36 -4.84 -17.77
CA ALA A 77 -7.01 -3.42 -17.78
C ALA A 77 -5.61 -3.16 -18.38
N LEU A 78 -4.63 -4.00 -18.04
CA LEU A 78 -3.28 -3.91 -18.58
C LEU A 78 -3.23 -4.22 -20.09
N GLU A 79 -3.98 -5.21 -20.57
CA GLU A 79 -4.11 -5.51 -22.00
C GLU A 79 -4.70 -4.33 -22.77
N VAL A 80 -5.79 -3.74 -22.26
CA VAL A 80 -6.40 -2.53 -22.84
C VAL A 80 -5.40 -1.37 -22.89
N LEU A 81 -4.64 -1.16 -21.82
CA LEU A 81 -3.56 -0.17 -21.77
C LEU A 81 -2.50 -0.45 -22.85
N ALA A 82 -2.06 -1.71 -23.00
CA ALA A 82 -1.07 -2.12 -23.98
C ALA A 82 -1.55 -1.92 -25.43
N CYS A 83 -2.83 -2.17 -25.72
CA CYS A 83 -3.44 -1.93 -27.03
C CYS A 83 -3.56 -0.44 -27.36
N ASN A 84 -3.74 0.42 -26.35
CA ASN A 84 -3.89 1.87 -26.52
C ASN A 84 -2.56 2.62 -26.58
N VAL A 85 -1.42 1.94 -26.39
CA VAL A 85 -0.12 2.51 -26.73
C VAL A 85 -0.01 2.50 -28.26
N VAL A 86 -0.36 3.62 -28.88
CA VAL A 86 0.21 3.95 -30.19
C VAL A 86 1.72 3.92 -29.98
N ARG A 87 2.38 2.89 -30.52
CA ARG A 87 3.84 2.82 -30.51
C ARG A 87 4.34 3.96 -31.38
N ASP A 88 4.47 5.14 -30.82
CA ASP A 88 5.17 6.28 -31.42
C ASP A 88 6.70 6.08 -31.36
N PHE A 89 7.11 4.81 -31.42
CA PHE A 89 8.49 4.43 -31.60
C PHE A 89 8.71 4.44 -33.10
N ALA A 90 9.50 5.40 -33.58
CA ALA A 90 10.04 5.35 -34.92
C ALA A 90 10.56 3.92 -35.18
N PRO A 91 10.23 3.30 -36.33
CA PRO A 91 10.66 1.94 -36.62
C PRO A 91 12.18 1.86 -36.47
N TYR A 92 12.64 0.91 -35.65
CA TYR A 92 14.06 0.71 -35.38
C TYR A 92 14.81 0.48 -36.68
N ARG A 93 15.71 1.40 -37.04
CA ARG A 93 16.57 1.31 -38.24
C ARG A 93 17.99 0.82 -37.92
N GLY A 94 18.20 0.16 -36.79
CA GLY A 94 19.50 -0.38 -36.41
C GLY A 94 19.70 -1.84 -36.81
N ASN A 95 20.89 -2.36 -36.52
CA ASN A 95 21.22 -3.76 -36.79
C ASN A 95 20.51 -4.69 -35.81
N SER A 96 19.93 -5.79 -36.30
CA SER A 96 19.34 -6.81 -35.44
C SER A 96 20.42 -7.53 -34.64
N PHE A 97 20.28 -7.55 -33.32
CA PHE A 97 21.14 -8.37 -32.45
C PHE A 97 20.64 -9.81 -32.47
N SER A 98 21.22 -10.64 -33.33
CA SER A 98 20.85 -12.05 -33.47
C SER A 98 21.79 -13.01 -32.74
N VAL A 99 22.90 -12.52 -32.19
CA VAL A 99 23.94 -13.35 -31.57
C VAL A 99 24.24 -12.85 -30.17
N PHE A 100 23.93 -13.68 -29.18
CA PHE A 100 24.26 -13.46 -27.79
C PHE A 100 25.24 -14.54 -27.33
N LYS A 101 26.37 -14.13 -26.79
CA LYS A 101 27.38 -15.02 -26.23
C LYS A 101 27.77 -14.57 -24.83
N PRO A 102 28.12 -15.50 -23.92
CA PRO A 102 28.67 -15.16 -22.62
C PRO A 102 29.90 -14.28 -22.80
N VAL A 103 29.96 -13.17 -22.07
CA VAL A 103 31.10 -12.27 -22.07
C VAL A 103 32.16 -12.81 -21.10
N SER A 104 33.42 -12.75 -21.49
CA SER A 104 34.54 -13.17 -20.65
C SER A 104 34.95 -12.07 -19.66
N VAL A 105 35.62 -12.46 -18.58
CA VAL A 105 36.10 -11.53 -17.55
C VAL A 105 37.06 -10.49 -18.14
N SER A 106 37.91 -10.88 -19.09
CA SER A 106 38.83 -9.96 -19.77
C SER A 106 38.10 -8.93 -20.64
N GLU A 107 37.05 -9.33 -21.36
CA GLU A 107 36.21 -8.41 -22.14
C GLU A 107 35.50 -7.39 -21.24
N ILE A 108 34.99 -7.82 -20.07
CA ILE A 108 34.40 -6.91 -19.07
C ILE A 108 35.44 -5.91 -18.55
N LEU A 109 36.65 -6.38 -18.20
CA LEU A 109 37.71 -5.51 -17.67
C LEU A 109 38.16 -4.46 -18.70
N VAL A 110 38.19 -4.80 -19.98
CA VAL A 110 38.46 -3.85 -21.07
C VAL A 110 37.35 -2.81 -21.14
N LEU A 111 36.08 -3.23 -21.08
CA LEU A 111 34.92 -2.33 -21.15
C LEU A 111 34.93 -1.30 -20.00
N ILE A 112 35.17 -1.77 -18.77
CA ILE A 112 35.23 -0.92 -17.57
C ILE A 112 36.35 0.13 -17.69
N LYS A 113 37.52 -0.27 -18.20
CA LYS A 113 38.68 0.61 -18.34
C LYS A 113 38.59 1.58 -19.51
N SER A 114 37.68 1.33 -20.47
CA SER A 114 37.48 2.18 -21.64
C SER A 114 36.36 3.21 -21.44
N CYS A 115 35.64 3.17 -20.32
CA CYS A 115 34.80 4.28 -19.90
C CYS A 115 35.70 5.46 -19.46
N PRO A 116 35.67 6.62 -20.15
CA PRO A 116 36.39 7.80 -19.69
C PRO A 116 35.75 8.30 -18.38
N CYS A 117 36.58 8.65 -17.41
CA CYS A 117 36.15 9.40 -16.21
C CYS A 117 35.70 10.81 -16.58
#